data_AF-A0A151BSS6-F1
#
_entry.id   AF-A0A151BSS6-F1
#
_cell.length_a   1.000
_cell.length_b   1.000
_cell.length_c   1.000
_cell.angle_alpha   90.00
_cell.angle_beta   90.00
_cell.angle_gamma   90.00
#
_symmetry.space_group_name_H-M   'P 1'
#
loop_
_entity.id
_entity.type
_entity.pdbx_description
1 polymer ?
#
loop_
_entity_poly.entity_id
_entity_poly.type
_entity_poly.pdbx_seq_one_letter_code
_entity_poly.pdbx_strand_id
1 'polypeptide(L)' 'MYVKADGSTLWFCSSKCRKNALVLKRDARKLKWTKYYRKEERAKI' A
#
# COMPACT_ATOMS: atom_id res chain seq x y z
N MET A 1 2.66 -7.20 9.77
CA MET A 1 3.89 -7.60 9.08
C MET A 1 3.56 -8.62 7.99
N TYR A 2 4.17 -8.51 6.82
CA TYR A 2 4.07 -9.47 5.71
C TYR A 2 5.42 -9.50 5.01
N VAL A 3 6.05 -10.68 4.93
CA VAL A 3 7.36 -10.87 4.30
C VAL A 3 7.13 -11.43 2.91
N LYS A 4 7.66 -10.76 1.88
CA LYS A 4 7.61 -11.24 0.50
C LYS A 4 8.71 -12.27 0.25
N ALA A 5 8.60 -13.02 -0.85
CA ALA A 5 9.60 -14.00 -1.26
C ALA A 5 10.98 -13.40 -1.54
N ASP A 6 11.04 -12.10 -1.88
CA ASP A 6 12.28 -11.33 -2.07
C ASP A 6 12.91 -10.85 -0.74
N GLY A 7 12.33 -11.21 0.41
CA GLY A 7 12.78 -10.76 1.73
C GLY A 7 12.27 -9.36 2.13
N SER A 8 11.59 -8.63 1.25
CA SER A 8 11.05 -7.31 1.59
C SER A 8 9.88 -7.42 2.57
N THR A 9 9.86 -6.53 3.57
CA THR A 9 8.83 -6.54 4.62
C THR A 9 7.82 -5.42 4.40
N LEU A 10 6.54 -5.77 4.35
CA LEU A 10 5.42 -4.82 4.30
C LEU A 10 4.71 -4.75 5.66
N TRP A 11 4.53 -3.53 6.16
CA TRP A 11 3.83 -3.26 7.41
C TRP A 11 2.39 -2.81 7.13
N PHE A 12 1.43 -3.69 7.45
CA PHE A 12 0.01 -3.39 7.31
C PHE A 12 -0.63 -3.07 8.65
N CYS A 13 -1.47 -2.04 8.65
CA CYS A 13 -2.24 -1.57 9.78
C CYS A 13 -3.33 -2.56 10.25
N SER A 14 -3.95 -3.26 9.31
CA SER A 14 -5.15 -4.08 9.53
C SER A 14 -5.34 -5.09 8.40
N SER A 15 -6.32 -5.98 8.57
CA SER A 15 -6.74 -6.92 7.51
C SER A 15 -7.24 -6.19 6.25
N LYS A 16 -7.92 -5.05 6.40
CA LYS A 16 -8.39 -4.19 5.30
C LYS A 16 -7.22 -3.64 4.47
N CYS A 17 -6.17 -3.14 5.15
CA CYS A 17 -4.93 -2.67 4.51
C CYS A 17 -4.31 -3.80 3.66
N ARG A 18 -4.17 -5.00 4.25
CA ARG A 18 -3.55 -6.17 3.62
C ARG A 18 -4.32 -6.69 2.40
N LYS A 19 -5.64 -6.88 2.53
CA LYS A 19 -6.50 -7.37 1.43
C LYS A 19 -6.51 -6.42 0.23
N ASN A 20 -6.59 -5.11 0.48
CA ASN A 20 -6.56 -4.13 -0.61
C ASN A 20 -5.23 -4.17 -1.37
N ALA A 21 -4.10 -4.28 -0.67
CA ALA A 21 -2.78 -4.29 -1.30
C ALA A 21 -2.44 -5.61 -2.00
N LEU A 22 -2.68 -6.77 -1.35
CA LEU A 22 -2.19 -8.07 -1.83
C LEU A 22 -3.20 -8.83 -2.69
N VAL A 23 -4.49 -8.79 -2.32
CA VAL A 23 -5.53 -9.59 -2.99
C VAL A 23 -6.19 -8.78 -4.09
N LEU A 24 -6.67 -7.59 -3.74
CA LEU A 24 -7.41 -6.71 -4.67
C LEU A 24 -6.48 -5.83 -5.52
N LYS A 25 -5.16 -5.84 -5.23
CA LYS A 25 -4.12 -5.09 -5.94
C LYS A 25 -4.47 -3.62 -6.17
N ARG A 26 -5.13 -2.99 -5.19
CA ARG A 26 -5.56 -1.58 -5.28
C ARG A 26 -4.41 -0.65 -4.95
N ASP A 27 -4.27 0.40 -5.74
CA ASP A 27 -3.37 1.50 -5.46
C ASP A 27 -3.97 2.41 -4.38
N ALA A 28 -3.24 2.59 -3.26
CA ALA A 28 -3.66 3.49 -2.19
C ALA A 28 -3.90 4.92 -2.70
N ARG A 29 -3.13 5.37 -3.69
CA ARG A 29 -3.20 6.74 -4.24
C ARG A 29 -4.53 7.06 -4.93
N LYS A 30 -5.24 6.02 -5.40
CA LYS A 30 -6.57 6.14 -6.05
C LYS A 30 -7.72 6.01 -5.05
N LEU A 31 -7.45 5.61 -3.81
CA LEU A 31 -8.47 5.36 -2.78
C LEU A 31 -8.65 6.59 -1.88
N LYS A 32 -9.83 7.22 -1.98
CA LYS A 32 -10.23 8.44 -1.23
C LYS A 32 -10.01 8.37 0.29
N TRP A 33 -10.08 7.18 0.87
CA TRP A 33 -9.99 6.96 2.31
C TRP A 33 -8.55 6.75 2.83
N THR A 34 -7.54 6.79 1.96
CA THR A 34 -6.15 6.62 2.37
C THR A 34 -5.45 7.98 2.52
N LYS A 35 -4.45 8.04 3.41
CA LYS A 35 -3.62 9.24 3.64
C LYS A 35 -2.86 9.72 2.39
N TYR A 36 -2.73 8.86 1.38
CA TYR A 36 -1.99 9.09 0.15
C TYR A 36 -2.90 9.37 -1.05
N TYR A 37 -4.21 9.50 -0.85
CA TYR A 37 -5.13 9.83 -1.93
C TYR A 37 -4.72 11.12 -2.65
N ARG A 38 -4.54 11.05 -3.98
CA ARG A 38 -4.07 12.15 -4.84
C ARG A 38 -2.74 12.80 -4.42
N LYS A 39 -1.96 12.16 -3.54
CA LYS A 39 -0.58 12.59 -3.31
C LYS A 39 0.27 12.03 -4.43
N GLU A 40 0.78 12.94 -5.26
CA GLU A 40 1.87 12.61 -6.17
C GLU A 40 3.10 12.23 -5.32
N GLU A 41 3.91 11.30 -5.83
CA GLU A 41 5.24 11.06 -5.26
C GLU A 41 5.98 12.40 -5.38
N ARG A 42 6.40 13.00 -4.25
CA ARG A 42 7.42 14.04 -4.33
C ARG A 42 8.59 13.41 -5.09
N ALA A 43 8.81 13.90 -6.31
CA ALA A 43 9.93 13.67 -7.21
C ALA A 43 10.83 12.48 -6.87
N LYS A 44 10.87 11.49 -7.78
CA LYS A 44 12.12 10.75 -7.99
C LYS A 44 13.16 11.79 -8.39
N ILE A 45 14.05 12.15 -7.47
CA ILE A 45 15.36 12.72 -7.78
C ILE A 45 16.18 11.61 -8.46
#